data_AF-D8TY37-F1
#
_entry.id   AF-D8TY37-F1
#
_cell.length_a   1.000
_cell.length_b   1.000
_cell.length_c   1.000
_cell.angle_alpha   90.00
_cell.angle_beta   90.00
_cell.angle_gamma   90.00
#
_symmetry.space_group_name_H-M   'P 1'
#
loop_
_entity.id
_entity.type
_entity.pdbx_description
1 polymer ?
#
loop_
_entity_poly.entity_id
_entity_poly.type
_entity_poly.pdbx_seq_one_letter_code
_entity_poly.pdbx_strand_id
1 'polypeptide(L)'
;GRRLGLCPYYGSRSLLSEADIVALPYSALLCEETRGSLGIWLEGSVVIFDEAHNLVDAVTGTHGSQLSLEQLKTAVRQLSAYFSRFQSRLAPASARNVQLVMRLATSLMRCLEPQLPQPDGAFGVEVLSTHDFLTSTHLDHLNLFPLLTWVRESRLVMKVCIYVCMYVYMYVCMYVCVCRGGPQHLSIGSSSTRPNPAAAAASGGGGGFGARRSSLFALVSFLTALTHPNADGRIVVSRGPPSGGGGSATAAAADAASLRYTVLNAATQFASIVNSARSVVLASGTLSPVEGLMAQLLPCVPPDRVRHFSCGHVVPRENLLALVAARGPTGLELDLRHGRRTDPRVCEELGRLLANICTAVPSGIVIFAPSFAYLDQLVTAWRRTDVWSALTSRKHVFVEPRSAGEVEAVLTAYGTAIQLTAQPLLPSQAAAAPSGAILLCVVGGKLSEGINFGDELGR
;
A
#
# COMPACT_ATOMS: atom_id res chain seq x y z
N GLY A 1 7.63 5.53 -28.73
CA GLY A 1 8.76 4.99 -27.95
C GLY A 1 9.67 4.12 -28.79
N ARG A 2 9.54 2.78 -28.68
CA ARG A 2 10.46 1.79 -29.29
C ARG A 2 10.70 1.97 -30.79
N ARG A 3 9.64 2.14 -31.60
CA ARG A 3 9.74 2.34 -33.06
C ARG A 3 10.53 3.60 -33.46
N LEU A 4 10.46 4.65 -32.65
CA LEU A 4 11.05 5.97 -32.96
C LEU A 4 12.37 6.22 -32.22
N GLY A 5 12.85 5.29 -31.37
CA GLY A 5 14.04 5.49 -30.54
C GLY A 5 13.89 6.59 -29.47
N LEU A 6 12.66 7.02 -29.17
CA LEU A 6 12.39 8.11 -28.23
C LEU A 6 11.98 7.58 -26.85
N CYS A 7 12.36 8.31 -25.80
CA CYS A 7 11.92 8.04 -24.44
C CYS A 7 10.39 8.26 -24.33
N PRO A 8 9.59 7.21 -24.02
CA PRO A 8 8.14 7.35 -23.91
C PRO A 8 7.72 8.36 -22.85
N TYR A 9 8.42 8.41 -21.71
CA TYR A 9 8.12 9.32 -20.61
C TYR A 9 8.18 10.79 -21.03
N TYR A 10 9.29 11.21 -21.64
CA TYR A 10 9.43 12.60 -22.11
C TYR A 10 8.51 12.89 -23.30
N GLY A 11 8.28 11.92 -24.18
CA GLY A 11 7.34 12.06 -25.30
C GLY A 11 5.90 12.28 -24.86
N SER A 12 5.39 11.47 -23.92
CA SER A 12 4.05 11.65 -23.35
C SER A 12 3.91 12.99 -22.63
N ARG A 13 4.96 13.41 -21.90
CA ARG A 13 4.95 14.69 -21.19
C ARG A 13 4.95 15.90 -22.14
N SER A 14 5.68 15.84 -23.26
CA SER A 14 5.66 16.92 -24.25
C SER A 14 4.34 17.03 -25.00
N LEU A 15 3.61 15.92 -25.16
CA LEU A 15 2.31 15.87 -25.84
C LEU A 15 1.14 16.28 -24.93
N LEU A 16 1.39 16.53 -23.64
CA LEU A 16 0.33 16.84 -22.66
C LEU A 16 -0.46 18.09 -23.05
N SER A 17 0.18 19.11 -23.63
CA SER A 17 -0.49 20.35 -24.06
C SER A 17 -1.42 20.17 -25.27
N GLU A 18 -1.25 19.09 -26.03
CA GLU A 18 -2.07 18.77 -27.20
C GLU A 18 -3.12 17.69 -26.90
N ALA A 19 -3.13 17.14 -25.68
CA ALA A 19 -4.00 16.05 -25.31
C ALA A 19 -5.38 16.57 -24.84
N ASP A 20 -6.45 16.11 -25.47
CA ASP A 20 -7.81 16.36 -25.01
C ASP A 20 -8.19 15.50 -23.79
N ILE A 21 -7.59 14.31 -23.68
CA ILE A 21 -7.86 13.32 -22.63
C ILE A 21 -6.54 12.85 -22.03
N VAL A 22 -6.44 12.94 -20.71
CA VAL A 22 -5.25 12.52 -19.96
C VAL A 22 -5.67 11.52 -18.89
N ALA A 23 -5.24 10.27 -19.04
CA ALA A 23 -5.46 9.23 -18.04
C ALA A 23 -4.35 9.25 -16.99
N LEU A 24 -4.72 9.33 -15.72
CA LEU A 24 -3.78 9.48 -14.60
C LEU A 24 -4.19 8.55 -13.44
N PRO A 25 -3.23 7.98 -12.69
CA PRO A 25 -3.54 7.35 -11.41
C PRO A 25 -3.93 8.42 -10.38
N TYR A 26 -4.72 8.03 -9.38
CA TYR A 26 -5.14 8.91 -8.28
C TYR A 26 -3.97 9.65 -7.62
N SER A 27 -2.87 8.95 -7.37
CA SER A 27 -1.69 9.52 -6.70
C SER A 27 -1.05 10.70 -7.46
N ALA A 28 -1.13 10.71 -8.79
CA ALA A 28 -0.61 11.80 -9.61
C ALA A 28 -1.53 13.02 -9.62
N LEU A 29 -2.84 12.80 -9.47
CA LEU A 29 -3.86 13.84 -9.49
C LEU A 29 -4.08 14.50 -8.13
N LEU A 30 -4.09 13.69 -7.06
CA LEU A 30 -4.33 14.10 -5.67
C LEU A 30 -3.15 14.88 -5.08
N CYS A 31 -1.92 14.52 -5.45
CA CYS A 31 -0.72 15.22 -4.98
C CYS A 31 -0.38 16.40 -5.90
N GLU A 32 -0.59 17.63 -5.42
CA GLU A 32 -0.31 18.86 -6.17
C GLU A 32 1.14 18.93 -6.67
N GLU A 33 2.11 18.52 -5.86
CA GLU A 33 3.53 18.52 -6.27
C GLU A 33 3.79 17.59 -7.45
N THR A 34 3.17 16.41 -7.44
CA THR A 34 3.29 15.43 -8.53
C THR A 34 2.63 15.98 -9.78
N ARG A 35 1.42 16.53 -9.64
CA ARG A 35 0.67 17.17 -10.72
C ARG A 35 1.45 18.29 -11.39
N GLY A 36 2.02 19.21 -10.60
CA GLY A 36 2.87 20.29 -11.09
C GLY A 36 4.16 19.79 -11.75
N SER A 37 4.76 18.70 -11.24
CA SER A 37 5.95 18.10 -11.86
C SER A 37 5.67 17.47 -13.23
N LEU A 38 4.43 17.01 -13.45
CA LEU A 38 3.96 16.47 -14.72
C LEU A 38 3.51 17.58 -15.69
N GLY A 39 3.27 18.80 -15.19
CA GLY A 39 2.78 19.93 -15.97
C GLY A 39 1.26 19.93 -16.16
N ILE A 40 0.54 19.32 -15.23
CA ILE A 40 -0.92 19.17 -15.30
C ILE A 40 -1.57 20.33 -14.52
N TRP A 41 -2.47 21.06 -15.17
CA TRP A 41 -3.22 22.17 -14.59
C TRP A 41 -4.71 21.83 -14.63
N LEU A 42 -5.43 22.11 -13.54
CA LEU A 42 -6.84 21.72 -13.42
C LEU A 42 -7.79 22.82 -13.91
N GLU A 43 -7.28 24.04 -14.03
CA GLU A 43 -8.05 25.21 -14.43
C GLU A 43 -8.67 24.98 -15.82
N GLY A 44 -10.00 25.06 -15.91
CA GLY A 44 -10.75 24.81 -17.14
C GLY A 44 -10.99 23.33 -17.48
N SER A 45 -10.35 22.41 -16.77
CA SER A 45 -10.42 20.96 -17.01
C SER A 45 -11.63 20.31 -16.30
N VAL A 46 -12.19 19.26 -16.92
CA VAL A 46 -13.15 18.36 -16.28
C VAL A 46 -12.39 17.17 -15.70
N VAL A 47 -12.52 16.97 -14.40
CA VAL A 47 -11.83 15.90 -13.67
C VAL A 47 -12.82 14.77 -13.39
N ILE A 48 -12.51 13.56 -13.85
CA ILE A 48 -13.35 12.38 -13.66
C ILE A 48 -12.60 11.39 -12.78
N PHE A 49 -13.16 11.08 -11.62
CA PHE A 49 -12.70 9.99 -10.76
C PHE A 49 -13.54 8.76 -11.07
N ASP A 50 -12.92 7.78 -11.71
CA ASP A 50 -13.48 6.44 -11.92
C ASP A 50 -13.16 5.55 -10.73
N GLU A 51 -14.07 4.65 -10.34
CA GLU A 51 -14.03 3.87 -9.09
C GLU A 51 -13.88 4.71 -7.81
N ALA A 52 -14.59 5.84 -7.76
CA ALA A 52 -14.52 6.83 -6.68
C ALA A 52 -14.89 6.33 -5.26
N HIS A 53 -15.32 5.07 -5.08
CA HIS A 53 -15.54 4.50 -3.74
C HIS A 53 -14.24 4.42 -2.92
N ASN A 54 -13.09 4.31 -3.58
CA ASN A 54 -11.76 4.31 -2.94
C ASN A 54 -11.16 5.71 -2.78
N LEU A 55 -11.87 6.77 -3.18
CA LEU A 55 -11.30 8.12 -3.26
C LEU A 55 -10.92 8.67 -1.88
N VAL A 56 -11.72 8.41 -0.84
CA VAL A 56 -11.43 8.85 0.53
C VAL A 56 -10.14 8.22 1.03
N ASP A 57 -9.99 6.91 0.85
CA ASP A 57 -8.80 6.16 1.24
C ASP A 57 -7.57 6.60 0.43
N ALA A 58 -7.76 6.91 -0.85
CA ALA A 58 -6.70 7.44 -1.70
C ALA A 58 -6.24 8.84 -1.26
N VAL A 59 -7.15 9.73 -0.87
CA VAL A 59 -6.82 11.07 -0.34
C VAL A 59 -6.08 10.94 0.99
N THR A 60 -6.63 10.18 1.94
CA THR A 60 -6.02 10.00 3.26
C THR A 60 -4.65 9.30 3.15
N GLY A 61 -4.52 8.30 2.27
CA GLY A 61 -3.27 7.60 2.01
C GLY A 61 -2.22 8.44 1.27
N THR A 62 -2.62 9.37 0.40
CA THR A 62 -1.70 10.26 -0.32
C THR A 62 -1.10 11.32 0.60
N HIS A 63 -1.92 11.90 1.48
CA HIS A 63 -1.51 12.97 2.40
C HIS A 63 -1.05 12.45 3.77
N GLY A 64 -1.21 11.15 4.03
CA GLY A 64 -0.62 10.47 5.17
C GLY A 64 0.89 10.30 5.03
N SER A 65 1.58 10.18 6.18
CA SER A 65 3.01 9.90 6.20
C SER A 65 3.38 8.93 7.32
N GLN A 66 4.40 8.11 7.08
CA GLN A 66 4.96 7.20 8.08
C GLN A 66 6.48 7.27 8.04
N LEU A 67 7.07 7.28 9.23
CA LEU A 67 8.51 7.41 9.44
C LEU A 67 8.97 6.43 10.52
N SER A 68 9.73 5.42 10.12
CA SER A 68 10.30 4.44 11.06
C SER A 68 11.58 4.96 11.73
N LEU A 69 11.91 4.39 12.89
CA LEU A 69 13.16 4.67 13.59
C LEU A 69 14.40 4.36 12.72
N GLU A 70 14.35 3.31 11.92
CA GLU A 70 15.45 2.96 10.99
C GLU A 70 15.62 3.99 9.88
N GLN A 71 14.50 4.50 9.34
CA GLN A 71 14.52 5.58 8.36
C GLN A 71 15.12 6.85 8.98
N LEU A 72 14.69 7.22 10.19
CA LEU A 72 15.25 8.37 10.91
C LEU A 72 16.77 8.24 11.17
N LYS A 73 17.22 7.10 11.70
CA LYS A 73 18.66 6.81 11.91
C LYS A 73 19.45 6.93 10.61
N THR A 74 18.86 6.49 9.50
CA THR A 74 19.49 6.59 8.18
C THR A 74 19.50 8.03 7.67
N ALA A 75 18.40 8.78 7.82
CA ALA A 75 18.31 10.18 7.43
C ALA A 75 19.34 11.05 8.18
N VAL A 76 19.48 10.87 9.49
CA VAL A 76 20.51 11.57 10.29
C VAL A 76 21.91 11.25 9.80
N ARG A 77 22.25 9.97 9.60
CA ARG A 77 23.57 9.57 9.06
C ARG A 77 23.85 10.22 7.69
N GLN A 78 22.86 10.22 6.79
CA GLN A 78 22.98 10.81 5.45
C GLN A 78 23.19 12.34 5.51
N LEU A 79 22.42 13.03 6.36
CA LEU A 79 22.56 14.49 6.57
C LEU A 79 23.91 14.85 7.20
N SER A 80 24.34 14.11 8.23
CA SER A 80 25.63 14.32 8.87
C SER A 80 26.79 14.13 7.89
N ALA A 81 26.77 13.05 7.11
CA ALA A 81 27.81 12.79 6.11
C ALA A 81 27.87 13.89 5.04
N TYR A 82 26.71 14.32 4.54
CA TYR A 82 26.62 15.43 3.60
C TYR A 82 27.14 16.74 4.20
N PHE A 83 26.71 17.07 5.42
CA PHE A 83 27.12 18.29 6.10
C PHE A 83 28.64 18.30 6.33
N SER A 84 29.23 17.25 6.91
CA SER A 84 30.68 17.17 7.14
C SER A 84 31.51 17.33 5.88
N ARG A 85 31.01 16.86 4.72
CA ARG A 85 31.72 16.98 3.44
C ARG A 85 31.63 18.39 2.83
N PHE A 86 30.47 19.03 2.94
CA PHE A 86 30.17 20.26 2.20
C PHE A 86 30.08 21.50 3.10
N GLN A 87 30.27 21.39 4.41
CA GLN A 87 30.13 22.49 5.37
C GLN A 87 30.96 23.72 4.98
N SER A 88 32.18 23.55 4.49
CA SER A 88 33.05 24.66 4.05
C SER A 88 32.61 25.33 2.75
N ARG A 89 31.75 24.69 1.96
CA ARG A 89 31.25 25.17 0.66
C ARG A 89 29.81 25.68 0.71
N LEU A 90 29.09 25.40 1.80
CA LEU A 90 27.72 25.84 1.97
C LEU A 90 27.69 27.31 2.39
N ALA A 91 26.80 28.09 1.77
CA ALA A 91 26.47 29.41 2.27
C ALA A 91 26.02 29.32 3.74
N PRO A 92 26.33 30.32 4.60
CA PRO A 92 26.02 30.25 6.03
C PRO A 92 24.54 29.95 6.33
N ALA A 93 23.61 30.53 5.55
CA ALA A 93 22.18 30.25 5.68
C ALA A 93 21.83 28.79 5.35
N SER A 94 22.37 28.24 4.27
CA SER A 94 22.17 26.84 3.87
C SER A 94 22.74 25.87 4.91
N ALA A 95 23.92 26.18 5.48
CA ALA A 95 24.52 25.39 6.54
C ALA A 95 23.62 25.33 7.79
N ARG A 96 23.07 26.47 8.22
CA ARG A 96 22.10 26.54 9.32
C ARG A 96 20.85 25.70 9.04
N ASN A 97 20.30 25.77 7.83
CA ASN A 97 19.10 25.03 7.47
C ASN A 97 19.33 23.51 7.44
N VAL A 98 20.48 23.04 6.93
CA VAL A 98 20.85 21.60 7.00
C VAL A 98 20.96 21.15 8.46
N GLN A 99 21.60 21.95 9.32
CA GLN A 99 21.69 21.66 10.75
C GLN A 99 20.32 21.65 11.44
N LEU A 100 19.39 22.53 11.04
CA LEU A 100 18.02 22.51 11.55
C LEU A 100 17.30 21.22 11.18
N VAL A 101 17.33 20.80 9.91
CA VAL A 101 16.73 19.53 9.46
C VAL A 101 17.33 18.34 10.23
N MET A 102 18.64 18.34 10.44
CA MET A 102 19.33 17.30 11.21
C MET A 102 18.89 17.30 12.69
N ARG A 103 18.77 18.47 13.33
CA ARG A 103 18.26 18.60 14.70
C ARG A 103 16.81 18.15 14.84
N LEU A 104 15.96 18.45 13.85
CA LEU A 104 14.58 17.97 13.79
C LEU A 104 14.56 16.44 13.74
N ALA A 105 15.31 15.83 12.83
CA ALA A 105 15.40 14.37 12.70
C ALA A 105 15.89 13.71 14.01
N THR A 106 16.92 14.26 14.66
CA THR A 106 17.41 13.76 15.95
C THR A 106 16.38 13.93 17.08
N SER A 107 15.56 14.98 17.05
CA SER A 107 14.49 15.18 18.04
C SER A 107 13.36 14.16 17.86
N LEU A 108 12.93 13.93 16.61
CA LEU A 108 11.97 12.87 16.28
C LEU A 108 12.48 11.47 16.65
N MET A 109 13.78 11.22 16.51
CA MET A 109 14.41 9.97 16.96
C MET A 109 14.26 9.75 18.46
N ARG A 110 14.52 10.78 19.27
CA ARG A 110 14.41 10.70 20.74
C ARG A 110 12.99 10.39 21.20
N CYS A 111 11.97 10.82 20.46
CA CYS A 111 10.57 10.51 20.76
C CYS A 111 10.21 9.02 20.59
N LEU A 112 10.96 8.31 19.75
CA LEU A 112 10.82 6.88 19.48
C LEU A 112 11.75 6.00 20.32
N GLU A 113 12.62 6.59 21.14
CA GLU A 113 13.43 5.81 22.07
C GLU A 113 12.55 5.19 23.16
N PRO A 114 12.86 3.95 23.58
CA PRO A 114 12.05 3.24 24.57
C PRO A 114 12.07 4.02 25.89
N GLN A 115 10.89 4.46 26.32
CA GLN A 115 10.68 4.97 27.66
C GLN A 115 10.56 3.78 28.64
N LEU A 116 10.83 4.02 29.93
CA LEU A 116 10.60 3.04 30.99
C LEU A 116 9.15 2.50 30.87
N PRO A 117 8.94 1.18 31.05
CA PRO A 117 7.62 0.58 30.90
C PRO A 117 6.61 1.26 31.83
N GLN A 118 5.47 1.64 31.29
CA GLN A 118 4.31 2.04 32.08
C GLN A 118 3.82 0.83 32.89
N PRO A 119 3.23 1.04 34.09
CA PRO A 119 2.87 -0.04 35.03
C PRO A 119 1.92 -1.11 34.45
N ASP A 120 1.24 -0.83 33.34
CA ASP A 120 0.25 -1.71 32.71
C ASP A 120 0.83 -2.69 31.66
N GLY A 121 2.15 -2.74 31.47
CA GLY A 121 2.81 -3.72 30.59
C GLY A 121 2.54 -3.57 29.07
N ALA A 122 1.75 -2.56 28.67
CA ALA A 122 1.55 -2.20 27.26
C ALA A 122 2.67 -1.26 26.78
N PHE A 123 3.37 -1.65 25.71
CA PHE A 123 4.19 -0.71 24.96
C PHE A 123 3.26 0.31 24.28
N GLY A 124 3.30 1.55 24.75
CA GLY A 124 2.25 2.54 24.49
C GLY A 124 2.25 3.04 23.06
N VAL A 125 1.21 2.66 22.30
CA VAL A 125 0.77 3.42 21.13
C VAL A 125 0.08 4.68 21.64
N GLU A 126 0.63 5.84 21.31
CA GLU A 126 0.12 7.13 21.76
C GLU A 126 -0.44 7.90 20.57
N VAL A 127 -1.64 8.48 20.71
CA VAL A 127 -2.28 9.28 19.66
C VAL A 127 -2.31 10.73 20.12
N LEU A 128 -1.64 11.60 19.37
CA LEU A 128 -1.46 13.02 19.70
C LEU A 128 -2.03 13.93 18.61
N SER A 129 -2.46 15.13 19.00
CA SER A 129 -2.67 16.21 18.03
C SER A 129 -1.33 16.73 17.52
N THR A 130 -1.32 17.42 16.38
CA THR A 130 -0.09 18.03 15.84
C THR A 130 0.51 19.02 16.84
N HIS A 131 -0.34 19.81 17.51
CA HIS A 131 0.10 20.77 18.52
C HIS A 131 0.73 20.09 19.75
N ASP A 132 0.06 19.07 20.30
CA ASP A 132 0.57 18.35 21.48
C ASP A 132 1.87 17.63 21.17
N PHE A 133 1.99 17.08 19.96
CA PHE A 133 3.22 16.46 19.48
C PHE A 133 4.37 17.46 19.33
N LEU A 134 4.14 18.63 18.72
CA LEU A 134 5.18 19.65 18.61
C LEU A 134 5.63 20.16 19.99
N THR A 135 4.72 20.25 20.95
CA THR A 135 5.03 20.64 22.32
C THR A 135 5.83 19.55 23.04
N SER A 136 5.42 18.29 22.94
CA SER A 136 6.13 17.17 23.59
C SER A 136 7.52 16.91 23.00
N THR A 137 7.72 17.26 21.73
CA THR A 137 9.01 17.18 21.04
C THR A 137 9.88 18.43 21.20
N HIS A 138 9.38 19.47 21.87
CA HIS A 138 10.00 20.80 21.97
C HIS A 138 10.33 21.42 20.59
N LEU A 139 9.45 21.23 19.61
CA LEU A 139 9.57 21.75 18.24
C LEU A 139 8.62 22.93 17.96
N ASP A 140 7.83 23.33 18.96
CA ASP A 140 6.86 24.43 18.95
C ASP A 140 7.46 25.80 18.59
N HIS A 141 8.70 26.06 19.02
CA HIS A 141 9.39 27.33 18.75
C HIS A 141 9.96 27.44 17.31
N LEU A 142 9.91 26.37 16.51
CA LEU A 142 10.46 26.34 15.16
C LEU A 142 9.38 26.56 14.11
N ASN A 143 9.56 27.58 13.28
CA ASN A 143 8.72 27.76 12.11
C ASN A 143 9.16 26.81 10.98
N LEU A 144 8.38 25.75 10.77
CA LEU A 144 8.65 24.73 9.74
C LEU A 144 8.41 25.23 8.30
N PHE A 145 7.57 26.25 8.09
CA PHE A 145 7.18 26.70 6.75
C PHE A 145 8.37 27.20 5.92
N PRO A 146 9.18 28.19 6.36
CA PRO A 146 10.34 28.65 5.59
C PRO A 146 11.40 27.56 5.40
N LEU A 147 11.55 26.67 6.37
CA LEU A 147 12.50 25.56 6.30
C LEU A 147 12.11 24.59 5.19
N LEU A 148 10.84 24.17 5.13
CA LEU A 148 10.34 23.26 4.11
C LEU A 148 10.35 23.90 2.71
N THR A 149 10.03 25.20 2.60
CA THR A 149 10.19 25.95 1.35
C THR A 149 11.64 25.89 0.87
N TRP A 150 12.61 26.15 1.76
CA TRP A 150 14.02 26.06 1.43
C TRP A 150 14.47 24.63 1.06
N VAL A 151 13.99 23.59 1.76
CA VAL A 151 14.30 22.18 1.44
C VAL A 151 13.87 21.85 0.00
N ARG A 152 12.68 22.32 -0.40
CA ARG A 152 12.12 22.15 -1.74
C ARG A 152 12.93 22.90 -2.81
N GLU A 153 13.14 24.20 -2.62
CA GLU A 153 13.86 25.05 -3.60
C GLU A 153 15.32 24.65 -3.77
N SER A 154 16.01 24.37 -2.65
CA SER A 154 17.40 23.94 -2.66
C SER A 154 17.57 22.51 -3.19
N ARG A 155 16.48 21.75 -3.36
CA ARG A 155 16.47 20.32 -3.70
C ARG A 155 17.39 19.51 -2.79
N LEU A 156 17.36 19.80 -1.48
CA LEU A 156 18.27 19.19 -0.50
C LEU A 156 18.22 17.66 -0.56
N VAL A 157 17.01 17.08 -0.57
CA VAL A 157 16.82 15.63 -0.60
C VAL A 157 17.57 15.00 -1.78
N MET A 158 17.44 15.58 -2.98
CA MET A 158 18.15 15.10 -4.17
C MET A 158 19.66 15.22 -4.04
N LYS A 159 20.16 16.37 -3.53
CA LYS A 159 21.60 16.58 -3.33
C LYS A 159 22.21 15.55 -2.37
N VAL A 160 21.54 15.27 -1.26
CA VAL A 160 22.00 14.28 -0.28
C VAL A 160 21.89 12.86 -0.84
N CYS A 161 20.77 12.51 -1.49
CA CYS A 161 20.60 11.19 -2.11
C CYS A 161 21.64 10.93 -3.20
N ILE A 162 21.93 11.90 -4.07
CA ILE A 162 22.98 11.79 -5.10
C ILE A 162 24.34 11.60 -4.45
N TYR A 163 24.68 12.35 -3.41
CA TYR A 163 25.96 12.19 -2.70
C TYR A 163 26.11 10.80 -2.10
N VAL A 164 25.09 10.31 -1.40
CA VAL A 164 25.09 8.97 -0.79
C VAL A 164 25.20 7.89 -1.89
N CYS A 165 24.45 8.04 -2.97
CA CYS A 165 24.49 7.11 -4.11
C CYS A 165 25.89 7.09 -4.75
N MET A 166 26.49 8.25 -5.02
CA MET A 166 27.86 8.34 -5.54
C MET A 166 28.89 7.71 -4.61
N TYR A 167 28.75 7.89 -3.30
CA TYR A 167 29.65 7.28 -2.31
C TYR A 167 29.49 5.76 -2.26
N VAL A 168 28.25 5.24 -2.33
CA VAL A 168 27.97 3.80 -2.41
C VAL A 168 28.49 3.21 -3.73
N TYR A 169 28.26 3.87 -4.87
CA TYR A 169 28.80 3.46 -6.17
C TYR A 169 30.33 3.48 -6.20
N MET A 170 30.97 4.47 -5.56
CA MET A 170 32.44 4.48 -5.41
C MET A 170 32.93 3.31 -4.56
N TYR A 171 32.28 2.98 -3.45
CA TYR A 171 32.69 1.87 -2.59
C TYR A 171 32.44 0.49 -3.22
N VAL A 172 31.34 0.32 -3.97
CA VAL A 172 31.04 -0.92 -4.70
C VAL A 172 32.00 -1.09 -5.90
N CYS A 173 32.31 -0.01 -6.64
CA CYS A 173 33.34 -0.05 -7.68
C CYS A 173 34.75 -0.31 -7.10
N MET A 174 35.06 0.21 -5.90
CA MET A 174 36.33 -0.04 -5.25
C MET A 174 36.48 -1.49 -4.79
N TYR A 175 35.41 -2.11 -4.25
CA TYR A 175 35.42 -3.53 -3.88
C TYR A 175 35.56 -4.47 -5.10
N VAL A 176 35.04 -4.09 -6.26
CA VAL A 176 35.25 -4.84 -7.51
C VAL A 176 36.65 -4.61 -8.10
N CYS A 177 37.27 -3.46 -7.88
CA CYS A 177 38.64 -3.17 -8.33
C CYS A 177 39.73 -3.82 -7.46
N VAL A 178 39.52 -4.00 -6.15
CA VAL A 178 40.55 -4.55 -5.24
C VAL A 178 40.78 -6.06 -5.44
N CYS A 179 39.81 -6.80 -5.99
CA CYS A 179 39.99 -8.24 -6.26
C CYS A 179 40.63 -8.57 -7.63
N ARG A 180 41.15 -7.58 -8.38
CA ARG A 180 41.78 -7.77 -9.70
C ARG A 180 43.22 -7.23 -9.79
N GLY A 181 43.97 -7.25 -8.68
CA GLY A 181 45.38 -6.87 -8.66
C GLY A 181 46.31 -8.08 -8.52
N GLY A 182 46.75 -8.66 -9.65
CA GLY A 182 47.84 -9.64 -9.70
C GLY A 182 48.31 -9.87 -11.14
N PRO A 183 49.62 -9.77 -11.46
CA PRO A 183 50.12 -9.88 -12.82
C PRO A 183 50.46 -11.34 -13.17
N GLN A 184 50.01 -11.80 -14.35
CA GLN A 184 50.66 -12.71 -15.31
C GLN A 184 49.70 -13.73 -15.97
N HIS A 185 49.62 -13.58 -17.31
CA HIS A 185 49.59 -14.63 -18.35
C HIS A 185 48.30 -15.47 -18.63
N LEU A 186 47.82 -15.31 -19.89
CA LEU A 186 46.99 -16.23 -20.72
C LEU A 186 45.61 -16.64 -20.18
N SER A 187 44.53 -16.76 -20.95
CA SER A 187 44.26 -16.79 -22.38
C SER A 187 42.78 -16.46 -22.61
N ILE A 188 42.46 -16.01 -23.82
CA ILE A 188 41.12 -15.64 -24.28
C ILE A 188 40.22 -16.89 -24.30
N GLY A 189 39.14 -16.85 -23.52
CA GLY A 189 38.06 -17.84 -23.53
C GLY A 189 36.71 -17.13 -23.42
N SER A 190 35.98 -17.12 -24.53
CA SER A 190 34.67 -16.51 -24.70
C SER A 190 33.60 -17.12 -23.78
N SER A 191 33.10 -16.35 -22.82
CA SER A 191 31.73 -16.50 -22.33
C SER A 191 31.23 -15.15 -21.82
N SER A 192 30.40 -14.51 -22.64
CA SER A 192 29.75 -13.24 -22.33
C SER A 192 28.55 -13.47 -21.41
N THR A 193 28.73 -13.28 -20.11
CA THR A 193 27.60 -12.97 -19.22
C THR A 193 27.83 -11.58 -18.65
N ARG A 194 27.32 -10.57 -19.36
CA ARG A 194 27.12 -9.25 -18.78
C ARG A 194 26.05 -9.40 -17.69
N PRO A 195 26.29 -9.01 -16.42
CA PRO A 195 25.23 -9.00 -15.44
C PRO A 195 24.20 -7.93 -15.83
N ASN A 196 22.95 -8.37 -16.00
CA ASN A 196 21.83 -7.53 -16.38
C ASN A 196 21.43 -6.66 -15.16
N PRO A 197 21.48 -5.31 -15.24
CA PRO A 197 21.13 -4.43 -14.11
C PRO A 197 19.65 -4.52 -13.70
N ALA A 198 18.82 -5.24 -14.45
CA ALA A 198 17.42 -5.53 -14.10
C ALA A 198 17.27 -6.52 -12.91
N ALA A 199 18.26 -7.37 -12.63
CA ALA A 199 18.13 -8.41 -11.61
C ALA A 199 18.26 -7.88 -10.16
N ALA A 200 18.89 -6.72 -9.95
CA ALA A 200 19.01 -6.10 -8.64
C ALA A 200 17.74 -5.36 -8.17
N ALA A 201 16.74 -5.21 -9.05
CA ALA A 201 15.44 -4.61 -8.74
C ALA A 201 14.37 -5.61 -8.27
N ALA A 202 14.66 -6.92 -8.30
CA ALA A 202 13.66 -7.97 -8.14
C ALA A 202 13.63 -8.68 -6.77
N SER A 203 14.46 -8.29 -5.79
CA SER A 203 14.42 -8.87 -4.43
C SER A 203 13.82 -7.89 -3.41
N GLY A 204 12.49 -7.79 -3.40
CA GLY A 204 11.75 -6.99 -2.43
C GLY A 204 10.28 -7.41 -2.36
N GLY A 205 9.99 -8.41 -1.54
CA GLY A 205 8.65 -8.95 -1.34
C GLY A 205 7.66 -7.95 -0.72
N GLY A 206 6.55 -7.75 -1.43
CA GLY A 206 5.19 -7.97 -0.93
C GLY A 206 4.78 -7.44 0.45
N GLY A 207 4.55 -6.13 0.56
CA GLY A 207 3.67 -5.51 1.54
C GLY A 207 3.16 -4.20 0.95
N GLY A 208 1.84 -3.98 0.95
CA GLY A 208 1.22 -2.75 0.44
C GLY A 208 1.79 -1.51 1.12
N PHE A 209 1.85 -0.41 0.36
CA PHE A 209 2.50 0.89 0.64
C PHE A 209 4.00 0.99 0.33
N GLY A 210 4.28 1.35 -0.93
CA GLY A 210 5.43 2.16 -1.32
C GLY A 210 6.68 1.38 -1.73
N ALA A 211 7.12 1.56 -2.97
CA ALA A 211 8.54 1.49 -3.30
C ALA A 211 9.31 2.21 -2.18
N ARG A 212 10.26 1.53 -1.49
CA ARG A 212 10.95 2.05 -0.29
C ARG A 212 11.33 3.52 -0.53
N ARG A 213 10.51 4.44 0.01
CA ARG A 213 10.77 5.88 -0.11
C ARG A 213 12.13 6.12 0.52
N SER A 214 12.97 6.96 -0.09
CA SER A 214 14.25 7.28 0.52
C SER A 214 14.02 7.80 1.94
N SER A 215 14.88 7.46 2.88
CA SER A 215 14.72 7.86 4.29
C SER A 215 14.56 9.37 4.46
N LEU A 216 15.17 10.16 3.57
CA LEU A 216 15.03 11.62 3.55
C LEU A 216 13.70 12.08 2.95
N PHE A 217 13.20 11.42 1.90
CA PHE A 217 11.85 11.69 1.40
C PHE A 217 10.79 11.37 2.46
N ALA A 218 10.96 10.28 3.21
CA ALA A 218 10.08 9.93 4.33
C ALA A 218 10.14 10.99 5.45
N LEU A 219 11.34 11.44 5.83
CA LEU A 219 11.51 12.52 6.82
C LEU A 219 10.85 13.82 6.37
N VAL A 220 11.12 14.28 5.15
CA VAL A 220 10.55 15.54 4.64
C VAL A 220 9.04 15.43 4.48
N SER A 221 8.52 14.30 4.00
CA SER A 221 7.08 14.05 3.93
C SER A 221 6.41 14.11 5.31
N PHE A 222 7.05 13.56 6.35
CA PHE A 222 6.56 13.68 7.72
C PHE A 222 6.61 15.12 8.24
N LEU A 223 7.72 15.83 8.01
CA LEU A 223 7.83 17.25 8.41
C LEU A 223 6.80 18.14 7.69
N THR A 224 6.51 17.89 6.42
CA THR A 224 5.42 18.55 5.69
C THR A 224 4.06 18.19 6.27
N ALA A 225 3.86 16.94 6.69
CA ALA A 225 2.61 16.54 7.33
C ALA A 225 2.36 17.28 8.67
N LEU A 226 3.43 17.67 9.39
CA LEU A 226 3.33 18.50 10.60
C LEU A 226 2.88 19.95 10.35
N THR A 227 2.87 20.41 9.09
CA THR A 227 2.37 21.76 8.75
C THR A 227 0.90 21.79 8.39
N HIS A 228 0.22 20.64 8.37
CA HIS A 228 -1.24 20.60 8.19
C HIS A 228 -1.97 21.19 9.40
N PRO A 229 -3.21 21.70 9.21
CA PRO A 229 -4.04 22.18 10.31
C PRO A 229 -4.23 21.11 11.40
N ASN A 230 -4.23 21.51 12.66
CA ASN A 230 -4.37 20.57 13.79
C ASN A 230 -5.68 19.77 13.78
N ALA A 231 -6.72 20.31 13.14
CA ALA A 231 -8.02 19.63 12.98
C ALA A 231 -7.97 18.48 11.96
N ASP A 232 -7.03 18.50 11.02
CA ASP A 232 -7.07 17.65 9.84
C ASP A 232 -6.44 16.27 10.03
N GLY A 233 -5.69 16.04 11.11
CA GLY A 233 -5.02 14.77 11.34
C GLY A 233 -4.55 14.54 12.77
N ARG A 234 -4.02 13.34 13.00
CA ARG A 234 -3.43 12.91 14.27
C ARG A 234 -2.10 12.21 14.03
N ILE A 235 -1.23 12.26 15.02
CA ILE A 235 0.07 11.59 15.01
C ILE A 235 -0.02 10.39 15.94
N VAL A 236 0.22 9.21 15.38
CA VAL A 236 0.35 7.96 16.11
C VAL A 236 1.83 7.70 16.35
N VAL A 237 2.22 7.64 17.62
CA VAL A 237 3.58 7.32 18.07
C VAL A 237 3.57 5.88 18.56
N SER A 238 4.19 4.99 17.80
CA SER A 238 4.38 3.59 18.17
C SER A 238 5.81 3.41 18.66
N ARG A 239 6.00 3.10 19.94
CA ARG A 239 7.30 2.80 20.53
C ARG A 239 7.49 1.28 20.58
N GLY A 240 8.56 0.79 19.97
CA GLY A 240 8.86 -0.65 19.93
C GLY A 240 9.32 -1.17 21.30
N PRO A 241 9.28 -2.48 21.55
CA PRO A 241 9.81 -3.07 22.77
C PRO A 241 11.31 -2.77 22.92
N PRO A 242 11.82 -2.57 24.15
CA PRO A 242 13.24 -2.35 24.38
C PRO A 242 14.04 -3.54 23.85
N SER A 243 15.07 -3.25 23.06
CA SER A 243 16.02 -4.23 22.56
C SER A 243 16.82 -4.83 23.74
N GLY A 244 16.28 -5.89 24.37
CA GLY A 244 16.91 -6.49 25.55
C GLY A 244 16.32 -7.81 26.08
N GLY A 245 15.39 -8.46 25.39
CA GLY A 245 14.86 -9.77 25.78
C GLY A 245 15.16 -10.84 24.74
N GLY A 246 16.06 -11.78 25.04
CA GLY A 246 16.43 -12.91 24.17
C GLY A 246 15.32 -13.98 24.04
N GLY A 247 14.14 -13.58 23.55
CA GLY A 247 13.02 -14.46 23.25
C GLY A 247 12.88 -14.71 21.76
N SER A 248 12.68 -15.98 21.39
CA SER A 248 12.48 -16.51 20.04
C SER A 248 11.64 -15.59 19.12
N ALA A 249 12.25 -15.21 17.99
CA ALA A 249 11.64 -14.45 16.91
C ALA A 249 10.50 -15.24 16.26
N THR A 250 9.29 -15.09 16.79
CA THR A 250 8.06 -15.59 16.18
C THR A 250 7.05 -14.45 16.05
N ALA A 251 6.70 -14.11 14.81
CA ALA A 251 5.58 -13.29 14.32
C ALA A 251 5.33 -11.86 14.88
N ALA A 252 5.95 -11.43 15.99
CA ALA A 252 5.81 -10.08 16.55
C ALA A 252 6.87 -9.07 16.05
N ALA A 253 7.52 -9.37 14.93
CA ALA A 253 8.58 -8.54 14.33
C ALA A 253 8.06 -7.32 13.54
N ALA A 254 6.77 -6.97 13.68
CA ALA A 254 6.10 -5.98 12.82
C ALA A 254 5.92 -4.58 13.45
N ASP A 255 5.99 -4.43 14.77
CA ASP A 255 5.87 -3.11 15.42
C ASP A 255 7.25 -2.51 15.70
N ALA A 256 7.98 -2.23 14.61
CA ALA A 256 9.14 -1.36 14.69
C ALA A 256 8.70 0.05 15.11
N ALA A 257 9.46 0.67 16.02
CA ALA A 257 9.18 2.02 16.48
C ALA A 257 8.99 2.98 15.30
N SER A 258 7.86 3.68 15.24
CA SER A 258 7.49 4.54 14.11
C SER A 258 6.57 5.68 14.50
N LEU A 259 6.65 6.76 13.72
CA LEU A 259 5.74 7.89 13.74
C LEU A 259 4.84 7.80 12.51
N ARG A 260 3.53 7.91 12.69
CA ARG A 260 2.55 7.94 11.59
C ARG A 260 1.65 9.17 11.72
N TYR A 261 1.61 10.00 10.69
CA TYR A 261 0.60 11.04 10.55
C TYR A 261 -0.58 10.47 9.75
N THR A 262 -1.75 10.41 10.40
CA THR A 262 -3.00 9.96 9.80
C THR A 262 -3.89 11.16 9.53
N VAL A 263 -4.27 11.36 8.27
CA VAL A 263 -5.27 12.35 7.87
C VAL A 263 -6.64 11.85 8.27
N LEU A 264 -7.39 12.67 9.00
CA LEU A 264 -8.76 12.40 9.42
C LEU A 264 -9.78 13.18 8.59
N ASN A 265 -9.37 14.33 8.03
CA ASN A 265 -10.23 15.18 7.22
C ASN A 265 -9.77 15.17 5.75
N ALA A 266 -10.42 14.35 4.93
CA ALA A 266 -10.11 14.29 3.49
C ALA A 266 -10.62 15.52 2.72
N ALA A 267 -11.67 16.18 3.22
CA ALA A 267 -12.32 17.29 2.54
C ALA A 267 -11.37 18.47 2.27
N THR A 268 -10.51 18.84 3.22
CA THR A 268 -9.61 20.00 3.05
C THR A 268 -8.61 19.78 1.94
N GLN A 269 -8.07 18.56 1.83
CA GLN A 269 -7.14 18.19 0.77
C GLN A 269 -7.85 18.13 -0.59
N PHE A 270 -9.05 17.53 -0.62
CA PHE A 270 -9.84 17.38 -1.84
C PHE A 270 -10.42 18.72 -2.34
N ALA A 271 -10.67 19.68 -1.45
CA ALA A 271 -11.19 21.00 -1.79
C ALA A 271 -10.31 21.74 -2.81
N SER A 272 -8.99 21.52 -2.78
CA SER A 272 -8.07 22.10 -3.77
C SER A 272 -8.45 21.71 -5.20
N ILE A 273 -8.81 20.44 -5.43
CA ILE A 273 -9.22 19.93 -6.74
C ILE A 273 -10.59 20.46 -7.13
N VAL A 274 -11.54 20.45 -6.19
CA VAL A 274 -12.91 20.94 -6.42
C VAL A 274 -12.93 22.43 -6.78
N ASN A 275 -12.03 23.22 -6.18
CA ASN A 275 -11.95 24.65 -6.41
C ASN A 275 -11.18 25.02 -7.69
N SER A 276 -10.16 24.23 -8.08
CA SER A 276 -9.38 24.50 -9.29
C SER A 276 -10.03 23.97 -10.57
N ALA A 277 -10.71 22.83 -10.51
CA ALA A 277 -11.31 22.20 -11.69
C ALA A 277 -12.58 22.94 -12.17
N ARG A 278 -12.86 22.88 -13.48
CA ARG A 278 -14.14 23.37 -14.03
C ARG A 278 -15.33 22.56 -13.53
N SER A 279 -15.16 21.23 -13.46
CA SER A 279 -16.15 20.29 -12.98
C SER A 279 -15.45 19.03 -12.47
N VAL A 280 -15.97 18.45 -11.39
CA VAL A 280 -15.51 17.17 -10.85
C VAL A 280 -16.66 16.17 -10.96
N VAL A 281 -16.40 15.02 -11.57
CA VAL A 281 -17.34 13.91 -11.71
C VAL A 281 -16.81 12.74 -10.90
N LEU A 282 -17.63 12.23 -9.98
CA LEU A 282 -17.35 11.01 -9.22
C LEU A 282 -18.21 9.90 -9.82
N ALA A 283 -17.57 8.89 -10.42
CA ALA A 283 -18.22 7.75 -11.03
C ALA A 283 -17.74 6.45 -10.35
N SER A 284 -18.68 5.58 -9.97
CA SER A 284 -18.38 4.20 -9.58
C SER A 284 -19.68 3.38 -9.48
N GLY A 285 -19.56 2.08 -9.72
CA GLY A 285 -20.68 1.13 -9.65
C GLY A 285 -21.17 0.82 -8.24
N THR A 286 -20.39 1.16 -7.20
CA THR A 286 -20.61 0.73 -5.81
C THR A 286 -20.72 1.90 -4.82
N LEU A 287 -20.99 3.13 -5.29
CA LEU A 287 -21.04 4.34 -4.43
C LEU A 287 -22.22 4.41 -3.46
N SER A 288 -23.21 3.53 -3.55
CA SER A 288 -24.39 3.59 -2.70
C SER A 288 -24.10 3.00 -1.32
N PRO A 289 -24.42 3.70 -0.20
CA PRO A 289 -25.05 5.02 -0.10
C PRO A 289 -24.07 6.20 -0.30
N VAL A 290 -24.45 7.17 -1.13
CA VAL A 290 -23.57 8.29 -1.55
C VAL A 290 -23.45 9.39 -0.50
N GLU A 291 -24.38 9.45 0.46
CA GLU A 291 -24.47 10.49 1.47
C GLU A 291 -23.22 10.51 2.36
N GLY A 292 -22.70 9.34 2.72
CA GLY A 292 -21.48 9.19 3.52
C GLY A 292 -20.25 9.75 2.79
N LEU A 293 -20.11 9.43 1.51
CA LEU A 293 -19.01 9.94 0.68
C LEU A 293 -19.08 11.46 0.52
N MET A 294 -20.28 11.99 0.26
CA MET A 294 -20.51 13.43 0.13
C MET A 294 -20.18 14.19 1.41
N ALA A 295 -20.60 13.67 2.57
CA ALA A 295 -20.29 14.28 3.87
C ALA A 295 -18.78 14.31 4.17
N GLN A 296 -18.03 13.31 3.71
CA GLN A 296 -16.58 13.20 3.95
C GLN A 296 -15.72 14.02 2.99
N LEU A 297 -16.10 14.12 1.71
CA LEU A 297 -15.30 14.79 0.68
C LEU A 297 -15.78 16.19 0.32
N LEU A 298 -17.08 16.44 0.40
CA LEU A 298 -17.72 17.66 -0.09
C LEU A 298 -18.48 18.47 0.99
N PRO A 299 -18.09 18.47 2.29
CA PRO A 299 -18.83 19.21 3.32
C PRO A 299 -18.85 20.72 3.09
N CYS A 300 -17.86 21.25 2.38
CA CYS A 300 -17.75 22.68 2.06
C CYS A 300 -18.46 23.07 0.74
N VAL A 301 -19.02 22.09 0.01
CA VAL A 301 -19.69 22.34 -1.28
C VAL A 301 -21.19 22.53 -1.03
N PRO A 302 -21.77 23.65 -1.46
CA PRO A 302 -23.21 23.86 -1.36
C PRO A 302 -24.00 22.75 -2.06
N PRO A 303 -25.10 22.26 -1.46
CA PRO A 303 -25.85 21.11 -1.98
C PRO A 303 -26.46 21.37 -3.37
N ASP A 304 -26.76 22.63 -3.71
CA ASP A 304 -27.23 23.06 -5.02
C ASP A 304 -26.21 22.86 -6.15
N ARG A 305 -24.92 22.78 -5.82
CA ARG A 305 -23.85 22.47 -6.77
C ARG A 305 -23.62 20.97 -6.96
N VAL A 306 -24.17 20.14 -6.09
CA VAL A 306 -23.96 18.69 -6.11
C VAL A 306 -25.14 18.04 -6.84
N ARG A 307 -24.87 17.42 -7.99
CA ARG A 307 -25.86 16.62 -8.72
C ARG A 307 -25.55 15.15 -8.54
N HIS A 308 -26.55 14.40 -8.07
CA HIS A 308 -26.48 12.95 -7.97
C HIS A 308 -27.36 12.32 -9.05
N PHE A 309 -26.80 11.31 -9.73
CA PHE A 309 -27.52 10.51 -10.70
C PHE A 309 -27.15 9.04 -10.47
N SER A 310 -28.16 8.18 -10.37
CA SER A 310 -28.00 6.75 -10.17
C SER A 310 -28.74 6.01 -11.28
N CYS A 311 -28.06 5.06 -11.91
CA CYS A 311 -28.65 4.14 -12.88
C CYS A 311 -29.26 2.95 -12.14
N GLY A 312 -30.32 2.36 -12.71
CA GLY A 312 -30.83 1.07 -12.26
C GLY A 312 -29.79 -0.04 -12.45
N HIS A 313 -30.01 -1.18 -11.78
CA HIS A 313 -29.12 -2.32 -11.90
C HIS A 313 -29.16 -2.88 -13.33
N VAL A 314 -27.99 -2.95 -13.97
CA VAL A 314 -27.84 -3.51 -15.34
C VAL A 314 -28.13 -5.01 -15.37
N VAL A 315 -27.89 -5.72 -14.25
CA VAL A 315 -28.09 -7.16 -14.14
C VAL A 315 -29.55 -7.43 -13.75
N PRO A 316 -30.29 -8.21 -14.54
CA PRO A 316 -31.64 -8.65 -14.20
C PRO A 316 -31.65 -9.44 -12.88
N ARG A 317 -32.75 -9.38 -12.12
CA ARG A 317 -32.85 -10.03 -10.79
C ARG A 317 -32.77 -11.55 -10.88
N GLU A 318 -33.19 -12.12 -11.99
CA GLU A 318 -33.10 -13.55 -12.29
C GLU A 318 -31.65 -14.06 -12.42
N ASN A 319 -30.70 -13.17 -12.70
CA ASN A 319 -29.28 -13.50 -12.86
C ASN A 319 -28.48 -13.28 -11.57
N LEU A 320 -29.10 -12.82 -10.49
CA LEU A 320 -28.43 -12.53 -9.23
C LEU A 320 -29.27 -12.95 -8.02
N LEU A 321 -28.77 -13.93 -7.26
CA LEU A 321 -29.36 -14.36 -6.00
C LEU A 321 -28.43 -14.01 -4.84
N ALA A 322 -28.80 -13.02 -4.04
CA ALA A 322 -28.09 -12.66 -2.82
C ALA A 322 -28.75 -13.33 -1.60
N LEU A 323 -27.97 -14.11 -0.84
CA LEU A 323 -28.43 -14.84 0.34
C LEU A 323 -27.58 -14.51 1.57
N VAL A 324 -28.21 -14.44 2.73
CA VAL A 324 -27.54 -14.29 4.03
C VAL A 324 -27.67 -15.58 4.81
N ALA A 325 -26.56 -16.30 5.01
CA ALA A 325 -26.52 -17.53 5.80
C ALA A 325 -26.28 -17.22 7.28
N ALA A 326 -27.35 -17.18 8.09
CA ALA A 326 -27.25 -16.94 9.53
C ALA A 326 -26.91 -18.21 10.34
N ARG A 327 -27.16 -19.40 9.77
CA ARG A 327 -26.95 -20.70 10.42
C ARG A 327 -26.29 -21.67 9.46
N GLY A 328 -25.48 -22.57 9.98
CA GLY A 328 -24.89 -23.65 9.19
C GLY A 328 -25.74 -24.92 9.14
N PRO A 329 -25.23 -25.99 8.50
CA PRO A 329 -25.95 -27.24 8.27
C PRO A 329 -26.42 -27.97 9.54
N THR A 330 -25.76 -27.77 10.67
CA THR A 330 -26.14 -28.36 11.97
C THR A 330 -27.12 -27.49 12.76
N GLY A 331 -27.49 -26.32 12.23
CA GLY A 331 -28.36 -25.35 12.89
C GLY A 331 -27.64 -24.38 13.84
N LEU A 332 -26.31 -24.53 13.97
CA LEU A 332 -25.46 -23.61 14.74
C LEU A 332 -25.47 -22.22 14.09
N GLU A 333 -25.58 -21.17 14.91
CA GLU A 333 -25.52 -19.78 14.48
C GLU A 333 -24.09 -19.40 14.06
N LEU A 334 -23.95 -18.78 12.89
CA LEU A 334 -22.68 -18.34 12.34
C LEU A 334 -22.32 -16.94 12.85
N ASP A 335 -21.93 -16.86 14.13
CA ASP A 335 -21.48 -15.61 14.75
C ASP A 335 -20.00 -15.32 14.44
N LEU A 336 -19.78 -14.51 13.41
CA LEU A 336 -18.45 -14.13 12.93
C LEU A 336 -17.92 -12.82 13.54
N ARG A 337 -18.48 -12.35 14.67
CA ARG A 337 -17.93 -11.21 15.43
C ARG A 337 -16.55 -11.54 16.03
N HIS A 338 -15.72 -10.51 16.25
CA HIS A 338 -14.31 -10.67 16.63
C HIS A 338 -14.06 -11.66 17.79
N GLY A 339 -14.90 -11.63 18.84
CA GLY A 339 -14.74 -12.51 20.01
C GLY A 339 -15.25 -13.94 19.84
N ARG A 340 -15.99 -14.26 18.77
CA ARG A 340 -16.65 -15.56 18.56
C ARG A 340 -16.19 -16.27 17.29
N ARG A 341 -15.71 -15.53 16.30
CA ARG A 341 -15.26 -16.04 14.99
C ARG A 341 -14.10 -17.04 15.03
N THR A 342 -13.39 -17.12 16.17
CA THR A 342 -12.27 -18.06 16.39
C THR A 342 -12.70 -19.33 17.13
N ASP A 343 -13.98 -19.45 17.52
CA ASP A 343 -14.50 -20.67 18.12
C ASP A 343 -14.38 -21.82 17.10
N PRO A 344 -13.68 -22.93 17.45
CA PRO A 344 -13.50 -24.07 16.56
C PRO A 344 -14.82 -24.60 15.97
N ARG A 345 -15.91 -24.55 16.75
CA ARG A 345 -17.22 -25.04 16.31
C ARG A 345 -17.78 -24.18 15.19
N VAL A 346 -17.65 -22.87 15.30
CA VAL A 346 -18.10 -21.92 14.27
C VAL A 346 -17.25 -22.06 13.01
N CYS A 347 -15.93 -22.20 13.16
CA CYS A 347 -15.01 -22.44 12.05
C CYS A 347 -15.35 -23.72 11.29
N GLU A 348 -15.60 -24.83 12.00
CA GLU A 348 -15.96 -26.11 11.39
C GLU A 348 -17.32 -26.03 10.70
N GLU A 349 -18.32 -25.40 11.34
CA GLU A 349 -19.64 -25.21 10.78
C GLU A 349 -19.61 -24.40 9.47
N LEU A 350 -18.83 -23.32 9.44
CA LEU A 350 -18.60 -22.52 8.23
C LEU A 350 -17.97 -23.37 7.12
N GLY A 351 -16.99 -24.20 7.47
CA GLY A 351 -16.34 -25.11 6.52
C GLY A 351 -17.30 -26.16 5.94
N ARG A 352 -18.21 -26.70 6.76
CA ARG A 352 -19.27 -27.63 6.32
C ARG A 352 -20.27 -26.95 5.39
N LEU A 353 -20.65 -25.71 5.69
CA LEU A 353 -21.50 -24.91 4.81
C LEU A 353 -20.83 -24.72 3.43
N LEU A 354 -19.55 -24.34 3.41
CA LEU A 354 -18.79 -24.19 2.17
C LEU A 354 -18.68 -25.50 1.39
N ALA A 355 -18.45 -26.62 2.06
CA ALA A 355 -18.41 -27.93 1.43
C ALA A 355 -19.73 -28.30 0.73
N ASN A 356 -20.88 -27.94 1.32
CA ASN A 356 -22.18 -28.14 0.69
C ASN A 356 -22.37 -27.24 -0.54
N ILE A 357 -21.96 -25.97 -0.46
CA ILE A 357 -21.97 -25.05 -1.60
C ILE A 357 -21.09 -25.58 -2.74
N CYS A 358 -19.92 -26.14 -2.42
CA CYS A 358 -19.01 -26.73 -3.41
C CYS A 358 -19.60 -27.94 -4.15
N THR A 359 -20.58 -28.63 -3.57
CA THR A 359 -21.30 -29.70 -4.26
C THR A 359 -22.36 -29.16 -5.23
N ALA A 360 -22.99 -28.03 -4.91
CA ALA A 360 -24.06 -27.45 -5.72
C ALA A 360 -23.55 -26.55 -6.85
N VAL A 361 -22.47 -25.79 -6.61
CA VAL A 361 -21.96 -24.78 -7.54
C VAL A 361 -20.86 -25.40 -8.42
N PRO A 362 -21.03 -25.44 -9.76
CA PRO A 362 -20.00 -25.92 -10.68
C PRO A 362 -18.86 -24.89 -10.81
N SER A 363 -17.72 -25.32 -11.36
CA SER A 363 -16.61 -24.43 -11.75
C SER A 363 -16.00 -23.66 -10.57
N GLY A 364 -15.77 -22.35 -10.71
CA GLY A 364 -15.06 -21.51 -9.77
C GLY A 364 -15.92 -20.92 -8.65
N ILE A 365 -15.43 -20.97 -7.41
CA ILE A 365 -16.00 -20.28 -6.25
C ILE A 365 -14.93 -19.35 -5.67
N VAL A 366 -15.26 -18.07 -5.47
CA VAL A 366 -14.38 -17.10 -4.82
C VAL A 366 -14.90 -16.77 -3.43
N ILE A 367 -14.04 -16.88 -2.42
CA ILE A 367 -14.42 -16.68 -1.01
C ILE A 367 -13.54 -15.58 -0.43
N PHE A 368 -14.18 -14.49 0.01
CA PHE A 368 -13.47 -13.36 0.60
C PHE A 368 -13.54 -13.40 2.13
N ALA A 369 -12.37 -13.46 2.78
CA ALA A 369 -12.22 -13.29 4.21
C ALA A 369 -11.89 -11.82 4.58
N PRO A 370 -12.28 -11.32 5.76
CA PRO A 370 -12.02 -9.94 6.17
C PRO A 370 -10.53 -9.59 6.39
N SER A 371 -9.64 -10.57 6.59
CA SER A 371 -8.21 -10.32 6.73
C SER A 371 -7.36 -11.57 6.48
N PHE A 372 -6.09 -11.39 6.10
CA PHE A 372 -5.14 -12.49 5.96
C PHE A 372 -4.96 -13.27 7.27
N ALA A 373 -4.93 -12.58 8.41
CA ALA A 373 -4.79 -13.24 9.71
C ALA A 373 -5.99 -14.16 10.01
N TYR A 374 -7.20 -13.75 9.67
CA TYR A 374 -8.38 -14.58 9.88
C TYR A 374 -8.46 -15.72 8.86
N LEU A 375 -8.07 -15.47 7.61
CA LEU A 375 -7.97 -16.51 6.59
C LEU A 375 -6.99 -17.63 7.00
N ASP A 376 -5.80 -17.26 7.50
CA ASP A 376 -4.81 -18.22 7.97
C ASP A 376 -5.33 -19.05 9.16
N GLN A 377 -6.07 -18.41 10.07
CA GLN A 377 -6.73 -19.08 11.19
C GLN A 377 -7.78 -20.09 10.71
N LEU A 378 -8.64 -19.69 9.76
CA LEU A 378 -9.65 -20.59 9.16
C LEU A 378 -9.00 -21.78 8.46
N VAL A 379 -8.03 -21.53 7.59
CA VAL A 379 -7.32 -22.59 6.85
C VAL A 379 -6.61 -23.55 7.81
N THR A 380 -6.00 -23.03 8.86
CA THR A 380 -5.33 -23.85 9.88
C THR A 380 -6.34 -24.68 10.67
N ALA A 381 -7.48 -24.10 11.06
CA ALA A 381 -8.56 -24.84 11.73
C ALA A 381 -9.10 -25.95 10.83
N TRP A 382 -9.39 -25.66 9.56
CA TRP A 382 -9.93 -26.63 8.61
C TRP A 382 -8.93 -27.76 8.33
N ARG A 383 -7.63 -27.47 8.19
CA ARG A 383 -6.59 -28.49 7.98
C ARG A 383 -6.43 -29.45 9.16
N ARG A 384 -6.83 -29.06 10.37
CA ARG A 384 -6.83 -29.93 11.56
C ARG A 384 -8.05 -30.83 11.66
N THR A 385 -9.03 -30.64 10.77
CA THR A 385 -10.32 -31.36 10.74
C THR A 385 -10.53 -32.00 9.38
N ASP A 386 -11.58 -32.81 9.22
CA ASP A 386 -11.94 -33.41 7.93
C ASP A 386 -12.59 -32.41 6.95
N VAL A 387 -12.78 -31.14 7.37
CA VAL A 387 -13.31 -30.09 6.49
C VAL A 387 -12.38 -29.84 5.31
N TRP A 388 -11.05 -29.76 5.54
CA TRP A 388 -10.12 -29.46 4.45
C TRP A 388 -10.11 -30.56 3.40
N SER A 389 -10.06 -31.83 3.83
CA SER A 389 -10.13 -32.99 2.92
C SER A 389 -11.44 -33.00 2.15
N ALA A 390 -12.55 -32.69 2.81
CA ALA A 390 -13.88 -32.57 2.19
C ALA A 390 -13.97 -31.44 1.16
N LEU A 391 -13.26 -30.32 1.33
CA LEU A 391 -13.19 -29.25 0.32
C LEU A 391 -12.31 -29.68 -0.86
N THR A 392 -11.11 -30.19 -0.58
CA THR A 392 -10.14 -30.58 -1.63
C THR A 392 -10.58 -31.77 -2.48
N SER A 393 -11.44 -32.65 -1.94
CA SER A 393 -12.01 -33.76 -2.71
C SER A 393 -13.04 -33.29 -3.73
N ARG A 394 -13.68 -32.13 -3.49
CA ARG A 394 -14.70 -31.55 -4.38
C ARG A 394 -14.11 -30.56 -5.37
N LYS A 395 -13.18 -29.71 -4.93
CA LYS A 395 -12.60 -28.62 -5.73
C LYS A 395 -11.13 -28.36 -5.37
N HIS A 396 -10.35 -27.91 -6.35
CA HIS A 396 -8.96 -27.47 -6.12
C HIS A 396 -8.93 -26.16 -5.33
N VAL A 397 -8.25 -26.14 -4.18
CA VAL A 397 -8.23 -24.96 -3.29
C VAL A 397 -6.96 -24.14 -3.51
N PHE A 398 -7.13 -22.87 -3.86
CA PHE A 398 -6.09 -21.86 -3.98
C PHE A 398 -6.25 -20.80 -2.90
N VAL A 399 -5.14 -20.26 -2.41
CA VAL A 399 -5.12 -19.24 -1.35
C VAL A 399 -4.34 -18.03 -1.85
N GLU A 400 -4.88 -16.84 -1.64
CA GLU A 400 -4.22 -15.59 -2.00
C GLU A 400 -2.87 -15.46 -1.29
N PRO A 401 -1.75 -15.29 -2.03
CA PRO A 401 -0.46 -15.09 -1.42
C PRO A 401 -0.33 -13.65 -0.90
N ARG A 402 0.44 -13.47 0.19
CA ARG A 402 0.77 -12.13 0.70
C ARG A 402 1.71 -11.36 -0.23
N SER A 403 2.52 -12.09 -1.01
CA SER A 403 3.51 -11.53 -1.91
C SER A 403 2.92 -11.12 -3.27
N ALA A 404 3.25 -9.91 -3.73
CA ALA A 404 2.78 -9.39 -5.03
C ALA A 404 3.17 -10.28 -6.22
N GLY A 405 4.38 -10.83 -6.20
CA GLY A 405 4.95 -11.55 -7.34
C GLY A 405 4.29 -12.91 -7.58
N GLU A 406 3.54 -13.43 -6.61
CA GLU A 406 2.92 -14.77 -6.69
C GLU A 406 1.43 -14.70 -7.07
N VAL A 407 0.81 -13.52 -7.00
CA VAL A 407 -0.63 -13.34 -7.25
C VAL A 407 -1.02 -13.78 -8.65
N GLU A 408 -0.26 -13.36 -9.67
CA GLU A 408 -0.53 -13.69 -11.08
C GLU A 408 -0.40 -15.18 -11.35
N ALA A 409 0.59 -15.84 -10.73
CA ALA A 409 0.79 -17.28 -10.85
C ALA A 409 -0.38 -18.06 -10.23
N VAL A 410 -0.87 -17.65 -9.05
CA VAL A 410 -2.02 -18.28 -8.39
C VAL A 410 -3.30 -18.09 -9.20
N LEU A 411 -3.55 -16.88 -9.73
CA LEU A 411 -4.73 -16.61 -10.55
C LEU A 411 -4.71 -17.42 -11.86
N THR A 412 -3.55 -17.54 -12.50
CA THR A 412 -3.38 -18.34 -13.72
C THR A 412 -3.61 -19.82 -13.43
N ALA A 413 -3.09 -20.34 -12.32
CA ALA A 413 -3.30 -21.71 -11.89
C ALA A 413 -4.78 -22.00 -11.57
N TYR A 414 -5.46 -21.05 -10.91
CA TYR A 414 -6.90 -21.10 -10.64
C TYR A 414 -7.72 -21.20 -11.93
N GLY A 415 -7.48 -20.30 -12.89
CA GLY A 415 -8.18 -20.32 -14.18
C GLY A 415 -7.92 -21.60 -14.98
N THR A 416 -6.67 -22.09 -14.97
CA THR A 416 -6.31 -23.35 -15.64
C THR A 416 -7.02 -24.55 -15.02
N ALA A 417 -7.13 -24.60 -13.69
CA ALA A 417 -7.85 -25.69 -12.99
C ALA A 417 -9.35 -25.73 -13.34
N ILE A 418 -9.98 -24.56 -13.53
CA ILE A 418 -11.38 -24.48 -13.97
C ILE A 418 -11.51 -24.93 -15.43
N GLN A 419 -10.62 -24.50 -16.32
CA GLN A 419 -10.67 -24.90 -17.73
C GLN A 419 -10.47 -26.41 -17.91
N LEU A 420 -9.58 -27.03 -17.14
CA LEU A 420 -9.35 -28.48 -17.19
C LEU A 420 -10.57 -29.29 -16.71
N THR A 421 -11.33 -28.74 -15.77
CA THR A 421 -12.53 -29.40 -15.23
C THR A 421 -13.78 -29.16 -16.08
N ALA A 422 -13.77 -28.14 -16.94
CA ALA A 422 -14.82 -27.86 -17.92
C ALA A 422 -14.75 -28.75 -19.18
N GLN A 423 -13.65 -29.48 -19.42
CA GLN A 423 -13.54 -30.39 -20.57
C GLN A 423 -14.40 -31.65 -20.37
N PRO A 424 -15.13 -32.13 -21.40
CA PRO A 424 -15.95 -33.33 -21.28
C PRO A 424 -15.08 -34.57 -21.04
N LEU A 425 -15.13 -35.09 -19.81
CA LEU A 425 -14.45 -36.32 -19.42
C LEU A 425 -15.19 -37.55 -19.97
N LEU A 426 -14.44 -38.60 -20.30
CA LEU A 426 -15.01 -39.92 -20.56
C LEU A 426 -15.80 -40.43 -19.33
N PRO A 427 -16.92 -41.15 -19.51
CA PRO A 427 -17.80 -41.58 -18.41
C PRO A 427 -17.08 -42.38 -17.31
N SER A 428 -15.95 -43.02 -17.61
CA SER A 428 -15.13 -43.78 -16.67
C SER A 428 -14.28 -42.92 -15.72
N GLN A 429 -14.08 -41.63 -16.00
CA GLN A 429 -13.27 -40.69 -15.20
C GLN A 429 -14.11 -39.60 -14.51
N ALA A 430 -15.40 -39.50 -14.82
CA ALA A 430 -16.28 -38.44 -14.34
C ALA A 430 -16.64 -38.53 -12.83
N ALA A 431 -16.60 -39.72 -12.23
CA ALA A 431 -17.11 -39.92 -10.86
C ALA A 431 -16.15 -39.47 -9.73
N ALA A 432 -14.88 -39.19 -10.04
CA ALA A 432 -13.85 -38.88 -9.04
C ALA A 432 -13.06 -37.59 -9.31
N ALA A 433 -13.34 -36.88 -10.39
CA ALA A 433 -12.64 -35.65 -10.73
C ALA A 433 -13.27 -34.44 -10.00
N PRO A 434 -12.47 -33.53 -9.42
CA PRO A 434 -12.98 -32.32 -8.79
C PRO A 434 -13.73 -31.46 -9.82
N SER A 435 -14.86 -30.88 -9.42
CA SER A 435 -15.80 -30.17 -10.31
C SER A 435 -15.44 -28.70 -10.57
N GLY A 436 -14.21 -28.30 -10.24
CA GLY A 436 -13.75 -26.93 -10.35
C GLY A 436 -12.71 -26.54 -9.30
N ALA A 437 -12.70 -25.25 -8.94
CA ALA A 437 -11.71 -24.67 -8.04
C ALA A 437 -12.33 -23.68 -7.05
N ILE A 438 -11.67 -23.47 -5.92
CA ILE A 438 -11.98 -22.47 -4.90
C ILE A 438 -10.80 -21.53 -4.80
N LEU A 439 -11.07 -20.24 -4.78
CA LEU A 439 -10.09 -19.20 -4.52
C LEU A 439 -10.40 -18.50 -3.19
N LEU A 440 -9.56 -18.71 -2.19
CA LEU A 440 -9.65 -18.04 -0.89
C LEU A 440 -8.88 -16.72 -0.93
N CYS A 441 -9.61 -15.61 -0.89
CA CYS A 441 -9.12 -14.24 -1.00
C CYS A 441 -9.36 -13.43 0.28
N VAL A 442 -8.80 -12.23 0.32
CA VAL A 442 -9.02 -11.26 1.39
C VAL A 442 -9.69 -10.00 0.84
N VAL A 443 -10.66 -9.45 1.57
CA VAL A 443 -11.26 -8.14 1.27
C VAL A 443 -10.19 -7.05 1.42
N GLY A 444 -10.02 -6.20 0.40
CA GLY A 444 -8.91 -5.23 0.33
C GLY A 444 -7.56 -5.88 -0.02
N GLY A 445 -7.57 -7.17 -0.37
CA GLY A 445 -6.45 -7.88 -0.98
C GLY A 445 -6.33 -7.55 -2.47
N LYS A 446 -5.23 -8.01 -3.08
CA LYS A 446 -4.95 -7.70 -4.50
C LYS A 446 -5.88 -8.43 -5.45
N LEU A 447 -6.39 -9.59 -5.02
CA LEU A 447 -7.35 -10.34 -5.81
C LEU A 447 -8.79 -9.81 -5.67
N SER A 448 -9.05 -8.90 -4.73
CA SER A 448 -10.36 -8.28 -4.52
C SER A 448 -10.55 -6.97 -5.29
N GLU A 449 -9.46 -6.34 -5.76
CA GLU A 449 -9.49 -5.06 -6.46
C GLU A 449 -8.97 -5.21 -7.90
N GLY A 450 -9.72 -4.68 -8.87
CA GLY A 450 -9.28 -4.58 -10.26
C GLY A 450 -9.26 -5.90 -11.05
N ILE A 451 -9.70 -7.01 -10.46
CA ILE A 451 -9.84 -8.30 -11.16
C ILE A 451 -11.32 -8.58 -11.41
N ASN A 452 -11.64 -8.93 -12.65
CA ASN A 452 -12.97 -9.36 -13.04
C ASN A 452 -13.02 -10.89 -13.14
N PHE A 453 -13.89 -11.53 -12.35
CA PHE A 453 -14.15 -12.97 -12.43
C PHE A 453 -15.26 -13.22 -13.45
N GLY A 454 -14.87 -13.30 -14.73
CA GLY A 454 -15.81 -13.58 -15.81
C GLY A 454 -16.24 -15.05 -15.88
N ASP A 455 -17.50 -15.27 -16.28
CA ASP A 455 -18.06 -16.58 -16.65
C ASP A 455 -17.88 -17.67 -15.57
N GLU A 456 -17.10 -18.71 -15.88
CA GLU A 456 -16.87 -19.87 -15.01
C GLU A 456 -15.90 -19.60 -13.86
N LEU A 457 -15.22 -18.45 -13.86
CA LEU A 457 -14.21 -18.10 -12.86
C LEU A 457 -14.80 -17.73 -11.49
N GLY A 458 -16.10 -17.43 -11.41
CA GLY A 458 -16.79 -17.17 -10.15
C GLY A 458 -18.29 -17.27 -10.32
N ARG A 459 -18.88 -18.37 -9.84
CA ARG A 459 -20.31 -18.69 -9.94
C ARG A 459 -21.04 -18.61 -8.61
#